data_AF-A0A200JDM4-F1
#
_entry.id   AF-A0A200JDM4-F1
#
_cell.length_a   1.000
_cell.length_b   1.000
_cell.length_c   1.000
_cell.angle_alpha   90.00
_cell.angle_beta   90.00
_cell.angle_gamma   90.00
#
_symmetry.space_group_name_H-M   'P 1'
#
loop_
_entity.id
_entity.type
_entity.pdbx_description
1 polymer ?
#
loop_
_entity_poly.entity_id
_entity_poly.type
_entity_poly.pdbx_seq_one_letter_code
_entity_poly.pdbx_strand_id
1 'polypeptide(L)'
;MTNYTDKERKLIAEQQYKDLKTNKKVNVKGIGTIGYVSKVVNDKKTGEQAYIITDGNPKVQKPEEVNHVTVMFQGSLGVDKTL
;
A
#
# COMPACT_ATOMS: atom_id res chain seq x y z
N MET A 1 10.79 -8.40 12.33
CA MET A 1 10.79 -7.38 11.26
C MET A 1 11.38 -8.01 10.03
N THR A 2 10.60 -8.20 8.96
CA THR A 2 11.13 -8.73 7.70
C THR A 2 11.98 -7.66 7.05
N ASN A 3 13.31 -7.83 7.11
CA ASN A 3 14.22 -6.87 6.50
C ASN A 3 14.26 -7.11 5.00
N TYR A 4 13.49 -6.32 4.24
CA TYR A 4 13.59 -6.30 2.79
C TYR A 4 14.95 -5.74 2.36
N THR A 5 15.56 -6.41 1.38
CA THR A 5 16.73 -5.91 0.64
C THR A 5 16.37 -4.65 -0.16
N ASP A 6 17.37 -3.88 -0.59
CA ASP A 6 17.13 -2.67 -1.38
C ASP A 6 16.38 -2.96 -2.69
N LYS A 7 16.67 -4.10 -3.31
CA LYS A 7 15.96 -4.57 -4.50
C LYS A 7 14.47 -4.82 -4.20
N GLU A 8 14.18 -5.48 -3.09
CA GLU A 8 12.80 -5.76 -2.67
C GLU A 8 12.06 -4.48 -2.30
N ARG A 9 12.72 -3.56 -1.58
CA ARG A 9 12.17 -2.23 -1.28
C ARG A 9 11.81 -1.47 -2.54
N LYS A 10 12.66 -1.51 -3.57
CA LYS A 10 12.36 -0.93 -4.88
C LYS A 10 11.11 -1.56 -5.51
N LEU A 11 11.03 -2.89 -5.55
CA LEU A 11 9.87 -3.60 -6.12
C LEU A 11 8.56 -3.32 -5.37
N ILE A 12 8.63 -3.12 -4.05
CA ILE A 12 7.50 -2.68 -3.22
C ILE A 12 7.12 -1.24 -3.57
N ALA A 13 8.09 -0.33 -3.65
CA ALA A 13 7.84 1.07 -4.01
C ALA A 13 7.20 1.20 -5.41
N GLU A 14 7.59 0.37 -6.38
CA GLU A 14 6.96 0.32 -7.70
C GLU A 14 5.45 -0.02 -7.65
N GLN A 15 4.95 -0.64 -6.57
CA GLN A 15 3.50 -0.88 -6.41
C GLN A 15 2.70 0.41 -6.20
N GLN A 16 3.33 1.51 -5.78
CA GLN A 16 2.68 2.82 -5.57
C GLN A 16 1.99 3.33 -6.84
N TYR A 17 2.46 2.94 -8.02
CA TYR A 17 1.93 3.38 -9.30
C TYR A 17 0.87 2.45 -9.89
N LYS A 18 0.45 1.41 -9.16
CA LYS A 18 -0.63 0.50 -9.56
C LYS A 18 -1.96 0.94 -8.97
N ASP A 19 -3.05 0.61 -9.68
CA ASP A 19 -4.42 0.78 -9.17
C ASP A 19 -4.71 -0.26 -8.05
N LEU A 20 -4.33 0.10 -6.83
CA LEU A 20 -4.56 -0.71 -5.63
C LEU A 20 -5.89 -0.34 -4.98
N LYS A 21 -6.72 -1.35 -4.74
CA LYS A 21 -8.07 -1.17 -4.17
C LYS A 21 -8.15 -1.74 -2.77
N THR A 22 -8.95 -1.09 -1.92
CA THR A 22 -9.22 -1.55 -0.55
C THR A 22 -9.62 -3.03 -0.52
N ASN A 23 -9.14 -3.75 0.49
CA ASN A 23 -9.30 -5.19 0.70
C ASN A 23 -8.65 -6.10 -0.35
N LYS A 24 -7.86 -5.56 -1.28
CA LYS A 24 -7.08 -6.40 -2.21
C LYS A 24 -5.74 -6.77 -1.61
N LYS A 25 -5.32 -8.01 -1.89
CA LYS A 25 -3.96 -8.48 -1.60
C LYS A 25 -2.97 -7.72 -2.47
N VAL A 26 -1.86 -7.30 -1.87
CA VAL A 26 -0.74 -6.71 -2.58
C VAL A 26 0.32 -7.78 -2.75
N ASN A 27 0.43 -8.29 -3.99
CA ASN A 27 1.42 -9.29 -4.37
C ASN A 27 2.51 -8.63 -5.21
N VAL A 28 3.75 -8.70 -4.72
CA VAL A 28 4.93 -8.18 -5.39
C VAL A 28 5.69 -9.35 -6.01
N LYS A 29 5.84 -9.32 -7.34
CA LYS A 29 6.55 -10.37 -8.08
C LYS A 29 7.99 -10.48 -7.57
N GLY A 30 8.40 -11.68 -7.15
CA GLY A 30 9.72 -11.95 -6.59
C GLY A 30 9.83 -11.78 -5.07
N ILE A 31 8.76 -11.34 -4.40
CA ILE A 31 8.69 -11.25 -2.93
C ILE A 31 7.52 -12.09 -2.40
N GLY A 32 6.38 -12.02 -3.07
CA GLY A 32 5.12 -12.62 -2.63
C GLY A 32 4.15 -11.59 -2.08
N THR A 33 3.23 -12.04 -1.21
CA THR A 33 2.21 -11.15 -0.63
C THR A 33 2.81 -10.36 0.52
N ILE A 34 2.72 -9.03 0.44
CA ILE A 34 3.21 -8.12 1.48
C ILE A 34 2.08 -7.66 2.43
N GLY A 35 0.83 -7.97 2.10
CA GLY A 35 -0.33 -7.66 2.92
C GLY A 35 -1.57 -7.35 2.09
N TYR A 36 -2.49 -6.61 2.70
CA TYR A 36 -3.77 -6.21 2.12
C TYR A 36 -3.94 -4.70 2.24
N VAL A 37 -4.51 -4.07 1.22
CA VAL A 37 -4.83 -2.64 1.27
C VAL A 37 -5.95 -2.41 2.30
N SER A 38 -5.62 -1.80 3.44
CA SER A 38 -6.59 -1.43 4.47
C SER A 38 -7.29 -0.11 4.15
N LYS A 39 -6.56 0.84 3.55
CA LYS A 39 -7.09 2.15 3.17
C LYS A 39 -6.38 2.70 1.95
N VAL A 40 -7.16 3.38 1.09
CA VAL A 40 -6.65 4.26 0.05
C VAL A 40 -6.91 5.69 0.51
N VAL A 41 -5.86 6.51 0.54
CA VAL A 41 -5.93 7.95 0.82
C VAL A 41 -5.80 8.65 -0.52
N ASN A 42 -6.75 9.54 -0.81
CA ASN A 42 -6.75 10.41 -1.98
C ASN A 42 -7.35 11.76 -1.58
N ASP A 43 -6.55 12.57 -0.91
CA ASP A 43 -6.96 13.89 -0.44
C ASP A 43 -6.70 14.93 -1.54
N LYS A 44 -7.78 15.43 -2.15
CA LYS A 44 -7.71 16.45 -3.20
C LYS A 44 -7.25 17.82 -2.72
N LYS A 45 -7.41 18.14 -1.42
CA LYS A 45 -7.02 19.44 -0.86
C LYS A 45 -5.52 19.55 -0.71
N THR A 46 -4.87 18.46 -0.29
CA THR A 46 -3.42 18.38 -0.08
C THR A 46 -2.69 17.76 -1.26
N GLY A 47 -3.42 17.07 -2.15
CA GLY A 47 -2.86 16.23 -3.19
C GLY A 47 -2.32 14.91 -2.66
N GLU A 48 -2.58 14.54 -1.40
CA GLU A 48 -2.03 13.32 -0.81
C GLU A 48 -2.62 12.06 -1.44
N GLN A 49 -1.74 11.19 -1.93
CA GLN A 49 -2.09 9.84 -2.35
C GLN A 49 -1.21 8.80 -1.67
N ALA A 50 -1.86 7.93 -0.91
CA ALA A 50 -1.20 6.88 -0.17
C ALA A 50 -2.04 5.62 -0.07
N TYR A 51 -1.36 4.49 0.05
CA TYR A 51 -1.97 3.20 0.35
C TYR A 51 -1.46 2.72 1.71
N ILE A 52 -2.39 2.38 2.57
CA ILE A 52 -2.10 1.73 3.85
C ILE A 52 -2.29 0.23 3.64
N ILE A 53 -1.25 -0.55 3.94
CA ILE A 53 -1.25 -2.00 3.86
C ILE A 53 -1.09 -2.58 5.26
N THR A 54 -1.93 -3.56 5.60
CA THR A 54 -1.83 -4.36 6.83
C THR A 54 -1.49 -5.82 6.52
N ASP A 55 -0.90 -6.52 7.47
CA ASP A 55 -0.49 -7.92 7.35
C ASP A 55 -1.66 -8.91 7.27
N GLY A 56 -2.85 -8.53 7.75
CA GLY A 56 -4.08 -9.32 7.66
C GLY A 56 -5.16 -8.71 6.78
N ASN A 57 -6.21 -9.48 6.52
CA ASN A 57 -7.35 -9.05 5.72
C ASN A 57 -8.18 -8.02 6.52
N PRO A 58 -8.31 -6.76 6.05
CA PRO A 58 -8.92 -5.68 6.82
C PRO A 58 -10.42 -5.86 7.05
N LYS A 59 -11.07 -6.80 6.34
CA LYS A 59 -12.48 -7.14 6.60
C LYS A 59 -12.71 -7.92 7.89
N VAL A 60 -11.68 -8.62 8.39
CA VAL A 60 -11.80 -9.56 9.51
C VAL A 60 -10.78 -9.31 10.60
N GLN A 61 -9.62 -8.74 10.26
CA GLN A 61 -8.56 -8.41 11.20
C GLN A 61 -8.97 -7.22 12.06
N LYS A 62 -8.86 -7.37 13.38
CA LYS A 62 -9.06 -6.27 14.33
C LYS A 62 -7.79 -5.40 14.44
N PRO A 63 -7.90 -4.12 14.81
CA PRO A 63 -6.74 -3.24 14.96
C PRO A 63 -5.65 -3.78 15.89
N GLU A 64 -6.04 -4.42 17.00
CA GLU A 64 -5.15 -5.06 17.97
C GLU A 64 -4.39 -6.29 17.43
N GLU A 65 -4.83 -6.85 16.30
CA GLU A 65 -4.23 -8.03 15.66
C GLU A 65 -3.25 -7.63 14.53
N VAL A 66 -3.07 -6.33 14.28
CA VAL A 66 -2.16 -5.82 13.23
C VAL A 66 -0.74 -5.79 13.77
N ASN A 67 0.16 -6.60 13.18
CA ASN A 67 1.56 -6.63 13.61
C ASN A 67 2.45 -5.74 12.74
N HIS A 68 2.06 -5.51 11.49
CA HIS A 68 2.86 -4.73 10.53
C HIS A 68 1.97 -3.83 9.68
N VAL A 69 2.42 -2.58 9.52
CA VAL A 69 1.80 -1.59 8.65
C VAL A 69 2.83 -1.10 7.66
N THR A 70 2.49 -1.14 6.37
CA THR A 70 3.27 -0.50 5.31
C THR A 70 2.48 0.68 4.75
N VAL A 71 3.11 1.85 4.72
CA VAL A 71 2.55 3.04 4.07
C VAL A 71 3.29 3.25 2.76
N MET A 72 2.56 3.17 1.66
CA MET A 72 3.07 3.45 0.32
C MET A 72 2.59 4.82 -0.13
N PHE A 73 3.50 5.78 -0.18
CA PHE A 73 3.19 7.16 -0.52
C PHE A 73 3.53 7.43 -1.97
N GLN A 74 2.53 7.76 -2.79
CA GLN A 74 2.69 8.05 -4.22
C GLN A 74 3.02 9.53 -4.48
N GLY A 75 2.73 10.42 -3.52
CA GLY A 75 2.83 11.87 -3.70
C GLY A 75 1.52 12.46 -4.20
N SER A 76 1.61 13.47 -5.07
CA SER A 76 0.45 14.12 -5.67
C SER A 76 0.30 13.81 -7.15
N LEU A 77 -0.78 13.12 -7.52
CA LEU A 77 -1.37 13.33 -8.85
C LEU A 77 -2.06 14.69 -8.79
N GLY A 78 -1.69 15.61 -9.68
CA GLY A 78 -2.42 16.86 -9.85
C GLY A 78 -3.92 16.60 -9.99
N VAL A 79 -4.74 17.56 -9.56
CA VAL A 79 -6.21 17.47 -9.37
C VAL A 79 -6.96 16.87 -10.59
N ASP A 80 -6.33 16.86 -11.77
CA ASP A 80 -6.92 16.51 -13.06
C ASP A 80 -6.23 15.36 -13.83
N LYS A 81 -5.46 14.47 -13.18
CA LYS A 81 -4.88 13.30 -13.89
C LYS A 81 -5.30 11.96 -13.29
N THR A 82 -6.13 11.23 -14.04
CA THR A 82 -6.27 9.77 -13.94
C THR A 82 -5.14 9.09 -14.72
N LEU A 83 -4.66 7.95 -14.22
CA LEU A 83 -3.83 7.01 -15.00
C LEU A 83 -4.54 6.62 -16.31
#